data_AF-A0A1B1NQP0-F1
#
_entry.id   AF-A0A1B1NQP0-F1
#
_cell.length_a   1.000
_cell.length_b   1.000
_cell.length_c   1.000
_cell.angle_alpha   90.00
_cell.angle_beta   90.00
_cell.angle_gamma   90.00
#
_symmetry.space_group_name_H-M   'P 1'
#
loop_
_entity.id
_entity.type
_entity.pdbx_description
1 polymer ?
#
loop_
_entity_poly.entity_id
_entity_poly.type
_entity_poly.pdbx_seq_one_letter_code
_entity_poly.pdbx_strand_id
1 'polypeptide(L)'
;MEQETCAWALKHPLEQAYHDAEWGVPVYDDNTLFEFITLEGAQAGLSWITILKKREGYRQAFEEYDLTKLSRYSAEQIEARTEEIITQFDVVKHRGKIRSVFSNAQAALRLVEEYGSLSNALWQFVEHKPIINHWKTMSEVPTSSAESKAMSQFLKKRGFKFVGETICYAFLQATGMVDDHLQTCPKKAHL
;
A
#
# COMPACT_ATOMS: atom_id res chain seq x y z
N MET A 1 -16.07 6.83 -28.76
CA MET A 1 -15.21 7.55 -27.79
C MET A 1 -13.99 6.67 -27.58
N GLU A 2 -12.81 7.23 -27.76
CA GLU A 2 -11.57 6.50 -27.51
C GLU A 2 -11.54 6.14 -26.00
N GLN A 3 -11.35 4.87 -25.67
CA GLN A 3 -11.28 4.41 -24.28
C GLN A 3 -9.91 4.85 -23.73
N GLU A 4 -9.91 5.85 -22.84
CA GLU A 4 -8.68 6.37 -22.27
C GLU A 4 -8.32 5.62 -20.99
N THR A 5 -7.31 4.74 -21.07
CA THR A 5 -6.61 4.19 -19.91
C THR A 5 -5.98 5.31 -19.09
N CYS A 6 -5.94 5.17 -17.76
CA CYS A 6 -5.32 6.14 -16.87
C CYS A 6 -3.87 6.48 -17.32
N ALA A 7 -3.58 7.76 -17.57
CA ALA A 7 -2.36 8.19 -18.25
C ALA A 7 -1.06 7.78 -17.54
N TRP A 8 -1.09 7.61 -16.22
CA TRP A 8 0.09 7.16 -15.46
C TRP A 8 0.48 5.72 -15.78
N ALA A 9 -0.48 4.86 -16.13
CA ALA A 9 -0.25 3.44 -16.41
C ALA A 9 0.46 3.21 -17.77
N LEU A 10 0.34 4.16 -18.69
CA LEU A 10 0.89 4.06 -20.05
C LEU A 10 2.40 4.37 -20.13
N LYS A 11 3.04 4.74 -19.00
CA LYS A 11 4.45 5.13 -18.97
C LYS A 11 5.40 3.94 -19.05
N HIS A 12 4.97 2.75 -18.62
CA HIS A 12 5.80 1.54 -18.62
C HIS A 12 4.95 0.26 -18.66
N PRO A 13 5.36 -0.81 -19.37
CA PRO A 13 4.57 -2.06 -19.45
C PRO A 13 4.23 -2.69 -18.09
N LEU A 14 5.16 -2.63 -17.12
CA LEU A 14 4.89 -3.08 -15.75
C LEU A 14 3.83 -2.23 -15.03
N GLU A 15 3.76 -0.92 -15.27
CA GLU A 15 2.72 -0.07 -14.70
C GLU A 15 1.36 -0.36 -15.35
N GLN A 16 1.33 -0.62 -16.65
CA GLN A 16 0.13 -1.05 -17.36
C GLN A 16 -0.38 -2.40 -16.84
N ALA A 17 0.49 -3.39 -16.69
CA ALA A 17 0.12 -4.70 -16.14
C ALA A 17 -0.43 -4.58 -14.71
N TYR A 18 0.24 -3.80 -13.84
CA TYR A 18 -0.23 -3.52 -12.49
C TYR A 18 -1.59 -2.82 -12.47
N HIS A 19 -1.75 -1.78 -13.30
CA HIS A 19 -3.01 -1.07 -13.46
C HIS A 19 -4.16 -1.99 -13.88
N ASP A 20 -3.89 -2.89 -14.83
CA ASP A 20 -4.93 -3.71 -15.44
C ASP A 20 -5.36 -4.90 -14.58
N ALA A 21 -4.50 -5.38 -13.68
CA ALA A 21 -4.73 -6.57 -12.87
C ALA A 21 -4.90 -6.31 -11.37
N GLU A 22 -4.34 -5.23 -10.82
CA GLU A 22 -4.26 -5.04 -9.37
C GLU A 22 -4.83 -3.70 -8.90
N TRP A 23 -4.46 -2.58 -9.54
CA TRP A 23 -4.82 -1.26 -9.04
C TRP A 23 -6.33 -0.98 -9.11
N GLY A 24 -6.91 -0.57 -7.99
CA GLY A 24 -8.34 -0.33 -7.85
C GLY A 24 -9.18 -1.60 -7.65
N VAL A 25 -8.57 -2.79 -7.61
CA VAL A 25 -9.27 -4.05 -7.32
C VAL A 25 -9.38 -4.22 -5.80
N PRO A 26 -10.58 -4.47 -5.24
CA PRO A 26 -10.75 -4.66 -3.80
C PRO A 26 -9.90 -5.81 -3.23
N VAL A 27 -9.05 -5.49 -2.25
CA VAL A 27 -8.22 -6.46 -1.53
C VAL A 27 -8.70 -6.60 -0.08
N TYR A 28 -8.96 -7.83 0.36
CA TYR A 28 -9.40 -8.12 1.73
C TYR A 28 -8.45 -9.03 2.52
N ASP A 29 -7.39 -9.53 1.89
CA ASP A 29 -6.39 -10.39 2.55
C ASP A 29 -5.40 -9.56 3.37
N ASP A 30 -5.19 -9.94 4.63
CA ASP A 30 -4.40 -9.16 5.60
C ASP A 30 -2.92 -9.04 5.19
N ASN A 31 -2.30 -10.11 4.69
CA ASN A 31 -0.90 -10.08 4.29
C ASN A 31 -0.73 -9.23 3.02
N THR A 32 -1.66 -9.33 2.08
CA THR A 32 -1.65 -8.50 0.85
C THR A 32 -1.86 -7.02 1.19
N LEU A 33 -2.78 -6.69 2.11
CA LEU A 33 -2.94 -5.31 2.59
C LEU A 33 -1.68 -4.81 3.29
N PHE A 34 -1.02 -5.66 4.08
CA PHE A 34 0.24 -5.33 4.73
C PHE A 34 1.40 -5.13 3.74
N GLU A 35 1.45 -5.92 2.68
CA GLU A 35 2.35 -5.75 1.54
C GLU A 35 2.15 -4.35 0.92
N PHE A 36 0.92 -4.01 0.53
CA PHE A 36 0.63 -2.73 -0.11
C PHE A 36 0.99 -1.53 0.77
N ILE A 37 0.55 -1.49 2.03
CA ILE A 37 0.86 -0.34 2.91
C ILE A 37 2.39 -0.20 3.14
N THR A 38 3.12 -1.31 3.13
CA THR A 38 4.59 -1.30 3.21
C THR A 38 5.22 -0.72 1.95
N LEU A 39 4.76 -1.14 0.76
CA LEU A 39 5.29 -0.67 -0.53
C LEU A 39 4.97 0.81 -0.77
N GLU A 40 3.77 1.26 -0.39
CA GLU A 40 3.37 2.68 -0.46
C GLU A 40 4.24 3.54 0.47
N GLY A 41 4.53 3.05 1.68
CA GLY A 41 5.49 3.70 2.58
C GLY A 41 6.91 3.75 2.01
N ALA A 42 7.33 2.69 1.31
CA ALA A 42 8.62 2.62 0.65
C ALA A 42 8.74 3.60 -0.53
N GLN A 43 7.63 3.91 -1.20
CA GLN A 43 7.57 4.82 -2.34
C GLN A 43 7.89 6.27 -2.00
N ALA A 44 7.77 6.72 -0.75
CA ALA A 44 7.94 8.13 -0.38
C ALA A 44 9.25 8.74 -0.95
N GLY A 45 9.12 9.69 -1.88
CA GLY A 45 10.25 10.33 -2.60
C GLY A 45 10.74 9.61 -3.86
N LEU A 46 10.02 8.60 -4.35
CA LEU A 46 10.35 7.77 -5.53
C LEU A 46 9.12 7.60 -6.44
N SER A 47 9.33 7.11 -7.66
CA SER A 47 8.24 6.71 -8.55
C SER A 47 7.71 5.33 -8.20
N TRP A 48 6.43 5.07 -8.51
CA TRP A 48 5.81 3.76 -8.28
C TRP A 48 6.48 2.65 -9.09
N ILE A 49 6.86 2.90 -10.35
CA ILE A 49 7.65 1.93 -11.15
C ILE A 49 8.95 1.47 -10.46
N THR A 50 9.61 2.34 -9.69
CA THR A 50 10.80 1.93 -8.91
C THR A 50 10.43 0.89 -7.86
N ILE A 51 9.26 1.02 -7.23
CA ILE A 51 8.77 0.06 -6.23
C ILE A 51 8.30 -1.22 -6.90
N LEU A 52 7.54 -1.14 -8.00
CA LEU A 52 7.11 -2.32 -8.76
C LEU A 52 8.29 -3.20 -9.20
N LYS A 53 9.39 -2.59 -9.69
CA LYS A 53 10.61 -3.32 -10.07
C LYS A 53 11.28 -4.03 -8.89
N LYS A 54 11.07 -3.54 -7.66
CA LYS A 54 11.66 -4.07 -6.42
C LYS A 54 10.72 -4.96 -5.62
N ARG A 55 9.46 -5.08 -6.02
CA ARG A 55 8.40 -5.75 -5.26
C ARG A 55 8.77 -7.18 -4.89
N GLU A 56 9.37 -7.92 -5.81
CA GLU A 56 9.85 -9.29 -5.54
C GLU A 56 11.01 -9.31 -4.53
N GLY A 57 11.93 -8.35 -4.62
CA GLY A 57 13.01 -8.20 -3.63
C GLY A 57 12.48 -7.88 -2.23
N TYR A 58 11.42 -7.07 -2.13
CA TYR A 58 10.72 -6.83 -0.87
C TYR A 58 10.04 -8.08 -0.32
N ARG A 59 9.31 -8.80 -1.17
CA ARG A 59 8.62 -10.04 -0.81
C ARG A 59 9.57 -11.07 -0.19
N GLN A 60 10.74 -11.27 -0.81
CA GLN A 60 11.79 -12.14 -0.28
C GLN A 60 12.43 -11.60 1.00
N ALA A 61 12.69 -10.28 1.07
CA ALA A 61 13.30 -9.64 2.24
C ALA A 61 12.43 -9.76 3.50
N PHE A 62 11.11 -9.66 3.32
CA PHE A 62 10.12 -9.60 4.39
C PHE A 62 9.25 -10.86 4.48
N GLU A 63 9.79 -12.02 4.09
CA GLU A 63 9.20 -13.34 4.36
C GLU A 63 7.74 -13.46 3.89
N GLU A 64 7.46 -13.04 2.66
CA GLU A 64 6.10 -13.05 2.07
C GLU A 64 5.08 -12.23 2.88
N TYR A 65 5.58 -11.22 3.62
CA TYR A 65 4.77 -10.35 4.47
C TYR A 65 3.98 -11.08 5.58
N ASP A 66 4.48 -12.23 6.03
CA ASP A 66 3.89 -12.97 7.15
C ASP A 66 3.94 -12.13 8.44
N LEU A 67 2.78 -11.54 8.79
CA LEU A 67 2.61 -10.70 9.97
C LEU A 67 3.04 -11.38 11.27
N THR A 68 2.82 -12.70 11.38
CA THR A 68 3.16 -13.45 12.58
C THR A 68 4.67 -13.61 12.73
N LYS A 69 5.40 -13.82 11.63
CA LYS A 69 6.87 -13.90 11.67
C LYS A 69 7.48 -12.53 11.92
N LEU A 70 7.10 -11.52 11.12
CA LEU A 70 7.69 -10.19 11.17
C LEU A 70 7.47 -9.49 12.51
N SER A 71 6.34 -9.76 13.19
CA SER A 71 6.02 -9.15 14.49
C SER A 71 6.87 -9.69 15.66
N ARG A 72 7.48 -10.88 15.52
CA ARG A 72 8.21 -11.56 16.60
C ARG A 72 9.65 -11.10 16.77
N TYR A 73 10.17 -10.29 15.85
CA TYR A 73 11.56 -9.83 15.91
C TYR A 73 11.78 -8.90 17.11
N SER A 74 12.83 -9.17 17.90
CA SER A 74 13.32 -8.27 18.95
C SER A 74 13.99 -7.03 18.35
N ALA A 75 14.24 -6.01 19.18
CA ALA A 75 14.94 -4.80 18.72
C ALA A 75 16.33 -5.12 18.14
N GLU A 76 17.09 -6.02 18.77
CA GLU A 76 18.41 -6.44 18.28
C GLU A 76 18.32 -7.21 16.96
N GLN A 77 17.33 -8.10 16.84
CA GLN A 77 17.08 -8.85 15.60
C GLN A 77 16.68 -7.93 14.45
N ILE A 78 15.89 -6.89 14.71
CA ILE A 78 15.51 -5.89 13.70
C ILE A 78 16.73 -5.16 13.16
N GLU A 79 17.68 -4.75 14.01
CA GLU A 79 18.90 -4.08 13.53
C GLU A 79 19.75 -5.02 12.66
N ALA A 80 20.00 -6.25 13.13
CA ALA A 80 20.76 -7.23 12.37
C ALA A 80 20.10 -7.55 11.01
N ARG A 81 18.78 -7.78 11.02
CA ARG A 81 18.00 -8.06 9.81
C ARG A 81 17.96 -6.86 8.87
N THR A 82 17.97 -5.63 9.39
CA THR A 82 18.04 -4.42 8.57
C THR A 82 19.36 -4.35 7.78
N GLU A 83 20.51 -4.67 8.40
CA GLU A 83 21.79 -4.70 7.69
C GLU A 83 21.81 -5.77 6.59
N GLU A 84 21.29 -6.96 6.92
CA GLU A 84 21.19 -8.07 5.99
C GLU A 84 20.33 -7.70 4.78
N ILE A 85 19.15 -7.13 5.02
CA ILE A 85 18.22 -6.71 3.96
C ILE A 85 18.86 -5.68 3.03
N ILE A 86 19.55 -4.66 3.58
CA ILE A 86 20.23 -3.63 2.77
C ILE A 86 21.31 -4.21 1.87
N THR A 87 21.99 -5.26 2.34
CA THR A 87 23.14 -5.86 1.67
C THR A 87 22.71 -6.87 0.61
N GLN A 88 21.72 -7.70 0.93
CA GLN A 88 21.44 -8.92 0.16
C GLN A 88 20.21 -8.82 -0.75
N PHE A 89 19.28 -7.89 -0.50
CA PHE A 89 18.00 -7.85 -1.20
C PHE A 89 17.84 -6.60 -2.06
N ASP A 90 17.08 -6.73 -3.16
CA ASP A 90 16.78 -5.59 -4.03
C ASP A 90 15.61 -4.76 -3.49
N VAL A 91 15.89 -4.00 -2.41
CA VAL A 91 14.93 -3.08 -1.79
C VAL A 91 15.41 -1.63 -1.86
N VAL A 92 14.57 -0.67 -1.49
CA VAL A 92 15.04 0.70 -1.26
C VAL A 92 15.94 0.70 -0.02
N LYS A 93 17.23 0.99 -0.20
CA LYS A 93 18.28 0.95 0.83
C LYS A 93 18.19 2.10 1.83
N HIS A 94 17.04 2.22 2.49
CA HIS A 94 16.76 3.22 3.51
C HIS A 94 16.44 2.55 4.84
N ARG A 95 17.38 2.61 5.78
CA ARG A 95 17.31 1.93 7.09
C ARG A 95 15.98 2.15 7.81
N GLY A 96 15.51 3.39 7.88
CA GLY A 96 14.27 3.71 8.59
C GLY A 96 13.03 3.07 7.95
N LYS A 97 13.02 2.92 6.61
CA LYS A 97 11.88 2.31 5.89
C LYS A 97 11.88 0.80 6.13
N ILE A 98 13.05 0.16 6.05
CA ILE A 98 13.22 -1.27 6.33
C ILE A 98 12.83 -1.59 7.78
N ARG A 99 13.38 -0.86 8.75
CA ARG A 99 13.03 -1.02 10.17
C ARG A 99 11.54 -0.85 10.44
N SER A 100 10.90 0.09 9.73
CA SER A 100 9.48 0.35 9.94
C SER A 100 8.58 -0.83 9.59
N VAL A 101 9.00 -1.71 8.68
CA VAL A 101 8.20 -2.89 8.32
C VAL A 101 7.96 -3.76 9.55
N PHE A 102 8.98 -4.03 10.35
CA PHE A 102 8.86 -4.85 11.58
C PHE A 102 7.97 -4.17 12.64
N SER A 103 8.17 -2.88 12.89
CA SER A 103 7.32 -2.15 13.85
C SER A 103 5.87 -2.01 13.37
N ASN A 104 5.68 -1.89 12.05
CA ASN A 104 4.35 -1.86 11.43
C ASN A 104 3.69 -3.24 11.54
N ALA A 105 4.42 -4.35 11.38
CA ALA A 105 3.89 -5.70 11.57
C ALA A 105 3.41 -5.93 13.01
N GLN A 106 4.20 -5.47 14.00
CA GLN A 106 3.78 -5.48 15.41
C GLN A 106 2.51 -4.65 15.64
N ALA A 107 2.39 -3.49 14.98
CA ALA A 107 1.21 -2.65 15.06
C ALA A 107 -0.01 -3.29 14.37
N ALA A 108 0.19 -3.91 13.21
CA ALA A 108 -0.83 -4.62 12.47
C ALA A 108 -1.39 -5.80 13.28
N LEU A 109 -0.53 -6.58 13.97
CA LEU A 109 -1.01 -7.68 14.80
C LEU A 109 -1.92 -7.21 15.94
N ARG A 110 -1.61 -6.07 16.57
CA ARG A 110 -2.52 -5.44 17.56
C ARG A 110 -3.86 -5.03 16.95
N LEU A 111 -3.87 -4.59 15.69
CA LEU A 111 -5.12 -4.30 14.97
C LEU A 111 -5.91 -5.58 14.69
N VAL A 112 -5.24 -6.66 14.30
CA VAL A 112 -5.88 -7.97 14.11
C VAL A 112 -6.52 -8.45 15.41
N GLU A 113 -5.84 -8.31 16.55
CA GLU A 113 -6.40 -8.66 17.87
C GLU A 113 -7.65 -7.84 18.23
N GLU A 114 -7.68 -6.54 17.90
CA GLU A 114 -8.76 -5.63 18.26
C GLU A 114 -9.96 -5.68 17.28
N TYR A 115 -9.69 -5.79 15.98
CA TYR A 115 -10.70 -5.71 14.92
C TYR A 115 -11.01 -7.08 14.28
N GLY A 116 -10.34 -8.14 14.71
CA GLY A 116 -10.43 -9.50 14.17
C GLY A 116 -9.62 -9.73 12.89
N SER A 117 -9.29 -8.67 12.14
CA SER A 117 -8.40 -8.70 10.97
C SER A 117 -7.84 -7.32 10.67
N LEU A 118 -6.73 -7.25 9.95
CA LEU A 118 -6.18 -5.99 9.44
C LEU A 118 -7.15 -5.37 8.41
N SER A 119 -7.77 -6.22 7.59
CA SER A 119 -8.81 -5.86 6.64
C SER A 119 -9.95 -5.10 7.31
N ASN A 120 -10.52 -5.62 8.41
CA ASN A 120 -11.57 -4.92 9.15
C ASN A 120 -11.09 -3.56 9.68
N ALA A 121 -9.86 -3.50 10.21
CA ALA A 121 -9.29 -2.26 10.74
C ALA A 121 -9.07 -1.20 9.66
N LEU A 122 -8.75 -1.58 8.43
CA LEU A 122 -8.45 -0.64 7.34
C LEU A 122 -9.69 -0.29 6.50
N TRP A 123 -10.55 -1.26 6.20
CA TRP A 123 -11.76 -1.04 5.40
C TRP A 123 -12.84 -0.21 6.12
N GLN A 124 -12.75 -0.04 7.46
CA GLN A 124 -13.69 0.81 8.21
C GLN A 124 -13.73 2.26 7.71
N PHE A 125 -12.64 2.77 7.13
CA PHE A 125 -12.53 4.15 6.66
C PHE A 125 -13.34 4.43 5.39
N VAL A 126 -13.81 3.38 4.72
CA VAL A 126 -14.71 3.45 3.56
C VAL A 126 -16.01 2.68 3.84
N GLU A 127 -16.39 2.54 5.12
CA GLU A 127 -17.58 1.80 5.54
C GLU A 127 -17.66 0.37 4.95
N HIS A 128 -16.49 -0.26 4.78
CA HIS A 128 -16.33 -1.59 4.18
C HIS A 128 -16.85 -1.73 2.75
N LYS A 129 -16.98 -0.62 2.01
CA LYS A 129 -17.43 -0.60 0.62
C LYS A 129 -16.54 0.31 -0.23
N PRO A 130 -16.18 -0.08 -1.46
CA PRO A 130 -15.42 0.81 -2.34
C PRO A 130 -16.15 2.15 -2.56
N ILE A 131 -15.42 3.26 -2.44
CA ILE A 131 -15.88 4.57 -2.88
C ILE A 131 -15.58 4.69 -4.37
N ILE A 132 -16.62 4.75 -5.20
CA ILE A 132 -16.46 4.88 -6.65
C ILE A 132 -16.50 6.35 -7.03
N ASN A 133 -15.34 6.92 -7.37
CA ASN A 133 -15.26 8.29 -7.87
C ASN A 133 -15.52 8.37 -9.37
N HIS A 134 -15.72 9.57 -9.88
CA HIS A 134 -16.20 9.79 -11.25
C HIS A 134 -15.36 10.86 -11.98
N TRP A 135 -14.04 10.78 -11.82
CA TRP A 135 -13.08 11.71 -12.42
C TRP A 135 -13.04 11.59 -13.95
N LYS A 136 -13.02 12.73 -14.64
CA LYS A 136 -12.90 12.77 -16.10
C LYS A 136 -11.46 12.88 -16.55
N THR A 137 -10.63 13.55 -15.75
CA THR A 137 -9.22 13.80 -16.05
C THR A 137 -8.34 13.44 -14.86
N MET A 138 -7.09 13.05 -15.12
CA MET A 138 -6.14 12.72 -14.04
C MET A 138 -5.84 13.92 -13.12
N SER A 139 -6.00 15.16 -13.60
CA SER A 139 -5.83 16.38 -12.79
C SER A 139 -6.92 16.60 -11.75
N GLU A 140 -8.06 15.93 -11.88
CA GLU A 140 -9.14 16.00 -10.87
C GLU A 140 -8.90 15.02 -9.71
N VAL A 141 -8.11 13.96 -9.94
CA VAL A 141 -7.82 12.95 -8.92
C VAL A 141 -6.98 13.59 -7.81
N PRO A 142 -7.46 13.64 -6.56
CA PRO A 142 -6.72 14.28 -5.48
C PRO A 142 -5.54 13.42 -5.04
N THR A 143 -4.66 13.99 -4.22
CA THR A 143 -3.54 13.26 -3.59
C THR A 143 -3.82 12.89 -2.14
N SER A 144 -4.96 13.32 -1.60
CA SER A 144 -5.44 12.96 -0.27
C SER A 144 -6.96 13.16 -0.17
N SER A 145 -7.58 12.53 0.83
CA SER A 145 -9.00 12.66 1.13
C SER A 145 -9.25 12.72 2.64
N ALA A 146 -10.52 12.90 3.04
CA ALA A 146 -10.89 12.84 4.45
C ALA A 146 -10.61 11.45 5.05
N GLU A 147 -10.89 10.40 4.29
CA GLU A 147 -10.67 9.00 4.62
C GLU A 147 -9.19 8.70 4.79
N SER A 148 -8.33 9.14 3.85
CA SER A 148 -6.89 8.89 3.94
C SER A 148 -6.24 9.66 5.09
N LYS A 149 -6.73 10.87 5.39
CA LYS A 149 -6.31 11.64 6.55
C LYS A 149 -6.71 10.94 7.85
N ALA A 150 -7.94 10.44 7.96
CA ALA A 150 -8.41 9.70 9.12
C ALA A 150 -7.59 8.41 9.32
N MET A 151 -7.39 7.63 8.25
CA MET A 151 -6.55 6.43 8.26
C MET A 151 -5.12 6.74 8.69
N SER A 152 -4.49 7.78 8.13
CA SER A 152 -3.13 8.20 8.51
C SER A 152 -3.03 8.52 10.00
N GLN A 153 -3.98 9.27 10.54
CA GLN A 153 -3.99 9.62 11.97
C GLN A 153 -4.22 8.39 12.85
N PHE A 154 -5.12 7.50 12.45
CA PHE A 154 -5.37 6.24 13.14
C PHE A 154 -4.12 5.37 13.18
N LEU A 155 -3.52 5.07 12.02
CA LEU A 155 -2.34 4.21 11.92
C LEU A 155 -1.15 4.78 12.70
N LYS A 156 -0.90 6.10 12.60
CA LYS A 156 0.16 6.77 13.39
C LYS A 156 -0.06 6.61 14.90
N LYS A 157 -1.29 6.77 15.39
CA LYS A 157 -1.63 6.57 16.81
C LYS A 157 -1.42 5.12 17.26
N ARG A 158 -1.50 4.15 16.34
CA ARG A 158 -1.28 2.71 16.60
C ARG A 158 0.18 2.28 16.43
N GLY A 159 1.07 3.21 16.10
CA GLY A 159 2.51 3.01 16.03
C GLY A 159 3.06 2.75 14.63
N PHE A 160 2.22 2.76 13.59
CA PHE A 160 2.70 2.67 12.22
C PHE A 160 3.58 3.86 11.86
N LYS A 161 4.57 3.62 11.01
CA LYS A 161 5.49 4.60 10.43
C LYS A 161 5.38 4.58 8.91
N PHE A 162 5.79 5.69 8.27
CA PHE A 162 5.68 5.88 6.82
C PHE A 162 4.25 5.75 6.29
N VAL A 163 3.27 6.24 7.05
CA VAL A 163 1.83 6.22 6.72
C VAL A 163 1.25 7.63 6.69
N GLY A 164 1.82 8.51 5.86
CA GLY A 164 1.31 9.87 5.62
C GLY A 164 -0.05 9.88 4.92
N GLU A 165 -0.76 11.02 4.90
CA GLU A 165 -2.09 11.08 4.27
C GLU A 165 -2.07 10.77 2.77
N THR A 166 -1.03 11.20 2.06
CA THR A 166 -0.84 10.89 0.64
C THR A 166 -0.51 9.41 0.43
N ILE A 167 0.29 8.83 1.31
CA ILE A 167 0.61 7.40 1.29
C ILE A 167 -0.65 6.57 1.55
N CYS A 168 -1.47 6.98 2.52
CA CYS A 168 -2.73 6.31 2.79
C CYS A 168 -3.70 6.46 1.61
N TYR A 169 -3.72 7.60 0.92
CA TYR A 169 -4.59 7.76 -0.25
C TYR A 169 -4.16 6.86 -1.41
N ALA A 170 -2.87 6.81 -1.71
CA ALA A 170 -2.32 5.88 -2.69
C ALA A 170 -2.64 4.42 -2.32
N PHE A 171 -2.53 4.06 -1.04
CA PHE A 171 -2.94 2.76 -0.52
C PHE A 171 -4.44 2.46 -0.73
N LEU A 172 -5.33 3.43 -0.44
CA LEU A 172 -6.78 3.28 -0.67
C LEU A 172 -7.08 3.00 -2.15
N GLN A 173 -6.39 3.71 -3.05
CA GLN A 173 -6.52 3.51 -4.50
C GLN A 173 -5.97 2.14 -4.92
N ALA A 174 -4.76 1.80 -4.48
CA ALA A 174 -4.08 0.56 -4.84
C ALA A 174 -4.88 -0.69 -4.44
N THR A 175 -5.55 -0.64 -3.29
CA THR A 175 -6.29 -1.77 -2.70
C THR A 175 -7.79 -1.76 -2.99
N GLY A 176 -8.25 -0.86 -3.87
CA GLY A 176 -9.65 -0.79 -4.31
C GLY A 176 -10.63 -0.33 -3.23
N MET A 177 -10.16 0.28 -2.14
CA MET A 177 -11.03 0.99 -1.20
C MET A 177 -11.59 2.27 -1.83
N VAL A 178 -10.83 2.87 -2.74
CA VAL A 178 -11.27 3.96 -3.62
C VAL A 178 -11.01 3.56 -5.06
N ASP A 179 -12.04 3.62 -5.90
CA ASP A 179 -11.88 3.48 -7.35
C ASP A 179 -11.74 4.85 -8.01
N ASP A 180 -10.49 5.19 -8.30
CA ASP A 180 -10.08 6.41 -9.00
C ASP A 180 -9.71 6.18 -10.47
N HIS A 181 -10.05 5.03 -11.06
CA HIS A 181 -10.00 4.90 -12.52
C HIS A 181 -10.85 6.02 -13.14
N LEU A 182 -10.36 6.61 -14.23
CA LEU A 182 -11.12 7.61 -14.99
C LEU A 182 -12.42 6.99 -15.53
N GLN A 183 -13.46 7.81 -15.71
CA GLN A 183 -14.76 7.34 -16.22
C GLN A 183 -14.66 6.56 -17.55
N THR A 184 -13.67 6.90 -18.38
CA THR A 184 -13.41 6.28 -19.68
C THR A 184 -12.47 5.09 -19.62
N CYS A 185 -11.84 4.84 -18.47
CA CYS A 185 -10.89 3.76 -18.29
C CYS A 185 -11.61 2.39 -18.36
N PRO A 186 -11.11 1.41 -19.14
CA PRO A 186 -11.70 0.06 -19.21
C PRO A 186 -11.72 -0.69 -17.88
N LYS A 187 -10.95 -0.24 -16.89
CA LYS A 187 -10.84 -0.84 -15.55
C LYS A 187 -11.72 -0.14 -14.51
N LYS A 188 -12.50 0.85 -14.92
CA LYS A 188 -13.48 1.51 -14.06
C LYS A 188 -14.47 0.49 -13.52
N ALA A 189 -14.73 0.52 -12.20
CA ALA A 189 -15.79 -0.29 -11.64
C ALA A 189 -17.15 0.19 -12.18
N HIS A 190 -17.91 -0.75 -12.72
CA HIS A 190 -19.30 -0.54 -13.09
C HIS A 190 -20.17 -1.06 -11.94
N LEU A 191 -20.71 -0.17 -11.13
CA LEU A 191 -21.78 -0.49 -10.18
C LEU A 191 -23.09 -0.77 -10.93
#